data_AF-A0A419IAZ5-F1
#
_entry.id   AF-A0A419IAZ5-F1
#
_cell.length_a   1.000
_cell.length_b   1.000
_cell.length_c   1.000
_cell.angle_alpha   90.00
_cell.angle_beta   90.00
_cell.angle_gamma   90.00
#
_symmetry.space_group_name_H-M   'P 1'
#
loop_
_entity.id
_entity.type
_entity.pdbx_description
1 polymer ?
#
loop_
_entity_poly.entity_id
_entity_poly.type
_entity_poly.pdbx_seq_one_letter_code
_entity_poly.pdbx_strand_id
1 'polypeptide(L)'
;MGFTTVPDALRGARSAAGEKVGSLRGTDYVEPVGRVAGAVQGGSAAAAAAHCQDALSATFTKWCADAQRLADHLGVAADRYQQGDHTAAGVFPSAAPTMHGPR
;
A
#
# COMPACT_ATOMS: atom_id res chain seq x y z
N MET A 1 18.78 10.32 16.35
CA MET A 1 19.01 9.64 15.06
C MET A 1 18.77 8.16 15.26
N GLY A 2 17.79 7.59 14.55
CA GLY A 2 17.56 6.14 14.42
C GLY A 2 16.32 5.61 15.15
N PHE A 3 15.46 4.90 14.41
CA PHE A 3 14.29 4.11 14.84
C PHE A 3 12.92 4.79 14.94
N THR A 4 12.75 5.96 15.59
CA THR A 4 11.39 6.54 15.73
C THR A 4 10.74 7.00 14.41
N THR A 5 11.52 7.36 13.40
CA THR A 5 11.01 7.85 12.11
C THR A 5 10.61 6.74 11.14
N VAL A 6 11.04 5.49 11.38
CA VAL A 6 10.78 4.36 10.47
C VAL A 6 9.32 3.90 10.55
N PRO A 7 8.71 3.70 11.73
CA PRO A 7 7.27 3.43 11.84
C PRO A 7 6.41 4.51 11.17
N ASP A 8 6.78 5.79 11.33
CA ASP A 8 6.02 6.89 10.75
C ASP A 8 6.15 6.94 9.22
N ALA A 9 7.34 6.67 8.68
CA ALA A 9 7.52 6.54 7.23
C ALA A 9 6.72 5.37 6.65
N LEU A 10 6.68 4.22 7.35
CA LEU A 10 5.91 3.04 6.93
C LEU A 10 4.39 3.31 6.98
N ARG A 11 3.91 4.03 8.00
CA ARG A 11 2.50 4.47 8.07
C ARG A 11 2.17 5.47 6.96
N GLY A 12 3.05 6.43 6.69
CA GLY A 12 2.90 7.36 5.58
C GLY A 12 2.81 6.64 4.23
N ALA A 13 3.69 5.66 4.00
CA ALA A 13 3.67 4.82 2.79
C ALA A 13 2.37 3.99 2.69
N ARG A 14 1.86 3.46 3.81
CA ARG A 14 0.57 2.76 3.86
C ARG A 14 -0.59 3.67 3.47
N SER A 15 -0.65 4.89 4.03
CA SER A 15 -1.70 5.86 3.68
C SER A 15 -1.66 6.24 2.20
N ALA A 16 -0.47 6.54 1.68
CA ALA A 16 -0.28 6.85 0.27
C ALA A 16 -0.68 5.68 -0.65
N ALA A 17 -0.36 4.44 -0.26
CA ALA A 17 -0.82 3.25 -0.98
C ALA A 17 -2.36 3.13 -0.97
N GLY A 18 -3.00 3.40 0.17
CA GLY A 18 -4.46 3.42 0.30
C GLY A 18 -5.13 4.45 -0.61
N GLU A 19 -4.59 5.67 -0.69
CA GLU A 19 -5.09 6.72 -1.59
C GLU A 19 -4.97 6.32 -3.07
N LYS A 20 -3.85 5.69 -3.45
CA LYS A 20 -3.66 5.19 -4.82
C LYS A 20 -4.60 4.03 -5.15
N VAL A 21 -4.87 3.12 -4.21
CA VAL A 21 -5.90 2.08 -4.38
C VAL A 21 -7.28 2.70 -4.58
N GLY A 22 -7.64 3.71 -3.77
CA GLY A 22 -8.91 4.43 -3.93
C GLY A 22 -9.03 5.07 -5.31
N SER A 23 -7.96 5.70 -5.79
CA SER A 23 -7.90 6.31 -7.14
C SER A 23 -8.05 5.27 -8.25
N LEU A 24 -7.37 4.13 -8.14
CA LEU A 24 -7.47 3.03 -9.11
C LEU A 24 -8.88 2.44 -9.17
N ARG A 25 -9.53 2.24 -8.02
CA ARG A 25 -10.93 1.75 -7.97
C ARG A 25 -11.93 2.74 -8.55
N GLY A 26 -11.65 4.03 -8.46
CA GLY A 26 -12.49 5.10 -9.02
C GLY A 26 -12.25 5.37 -10.51
N THR A 27 -11.33 4.66 -11.15
CA THR A 27 -11.00 4.89 -12.56
C THR A 27 -12.08 4.27 -13.47
N ASP A 28 -12.78 5.09 -14.24
CA ASP A 28 -13.73 4.62 -15.26
C ASP A 28 -12.99 4.29 -16.57
N TYR A 29 -12.54 3.05 -16.68
CA TYR A 29 -11.96 2.51 -17.91
C TYR A 29 -13.02 2.00 -18.90
N VAL A 30 -14.29 1.93 -18.50
CA VAL A 30 -15.38 1.40 -19.33
C VAL A 30 -15.78 2.42 -20.39
N GLU A 31 -15.87 3.70 -20.02
CA GLU A 31 -16.22 4.81 -20.91
C GLU A 31 -15.32 4.92 -22.16
N PRO A 32 -13.97 4.97 -22.07
CA PRO A 32 -13.10 5.03 -23.24
C PRO A 32 -13.16 3.76 -24.10
N VAL A 33 -13.28 2.57 -23.49
CA VAL A 33 -13.39 1.31 -24.26
C VAL A 33 -14.72 1.25 -25.01
N GLY A 34 -15.80 1.72 -24.39
CA GLY A 34 -17.11 1.84 -25.04
C GLY A 34 -17.09 2.79 -26.23
N ARG A 35 -16.37 3.92 -26.14
CA ARG A 35 -16.17 4.85 -27.26
C ARG A 35 -15.42 4.19 -28.43
N VAL A 36 -14.36 3.43 -28.14
CA VAL A 36 -13.63 2.68 -29.19
C VAL A 36 -14.52 1.61 -29.81
N ALA A 37 -15.29 0.88 -29.00
CA ALA A 37 -16.23 -0.13 -29.48
C ALA A 37 -17.28 0.44 -30.44
N GLY A 38 -17.86 1.60 -30.10
CA GLY A 38 -18.86 2.26 -30.93
C GLY A 38 -18.29 2.88 -32.21
N ALA A 39 -17.00 3.23 -32.23
CA ALA A 39 -16.32 3.78 -33.41
C ALA A 39 -15.94 2.71 -34.44
N VAL A 40 -15.78 1.44 -34.02
CA VAL A 40 -15.38 0.34 -34.90
C VAL A 40 -16.62 -0.40 -35.40
N GLN A 41 -16.87 -0.38 -36.72
CA GLN A 41 -18.00 -1.07 -37.33
C GLN A 41 -17.83 -2.60 -37.34
N GLY A 42 -18.85 -3.33 -36.91
CA GLY A 42 -18.97 -4.79 -37.05
C GLY A 42 -19.07 -5.56 -35.72
N GLY A 43 -19.74 -6.71 -35.72
CA GLY A 43 -19.98 -7.52 -34.51
C GLY A 43 -18.70 -8.03 -33.82
N SER A 44 -17.59 -8.19 -34.56
CA SER A 44 -16.29 -8.52 -33.99
C SER A 44 -15.71 -7.40 -33.11
N ALA A 45 -16.09 -6.15 -33.36
CA ALA A 45 -15.59 -5.01 -32.59
C ALA A 45 -16.23 -4.93 -31.20
N ALA A 46 -17.52 -5.23 -31.11
CA ALA A 46 -18.23 -5.33 -29.84
C ALA A 46 -17.66 -6.45 -28.96
N ALA A 47 -17.37 -7.62 -29.55
CA ALA A 47 -16.73 -8.73 -28.84
C ALA A 47 -15.30 -8.39 -28.38
N ALA A 48 -14.49 -7.76 -29.23
CA ALA A 48 -13.14 -7.33 -28.85
C ALA A 48 -13.16 -6.26 -27.74
N ALA A 49 -14.12 -5.34 -27.77
CA ALA A 49 -14.30 -4.35 -26.73
C ALA A 49 -14.73 -4.98 -25.39
N ALA A 50 -15.65 -5.95 -25.41
CA ALA A 50 -16.02 -6.70 -24.21
C ALA A 50 -14.81 -7.43 -23.61
N HIS A 51 -14.02 -8.13 -24.44
CA HIS A 51 -12.78 -8.76 -23.98
C HIS A 51 -11.77 -7.76 -23.42
N CYS A 52 -11.66 -6.57 -24.02
CA CYS A 52 -10.81 -5.49 -23.51
C CYS A 52 -11.29 -4.99 -22.14
N GLN A 53 -12.59 -4.79 -21.97
CA GLN A 53 -13.19 -4.41 -20.69
C GLN A 53 -12.93 -5.45 -19.61
N ASP A 54 -13.12 -6.74 -19.93
CA ASP A 54 -12.86 -7.85 -19.00
C ASP A 54 -11.39 -7.92 -18.59
N ALA A 55 -10.47 -7.80 -19.56
CA ALA A 55 -9.02 -7.84 -19.30
C ALA A 55 -8.55 -6.66 -18.44
N LEU A 56 -9.06 -5.45 -18.71
CA LEU A 56 -8.78 -4.26 -17.90
C LEU A 56 -9.35 -4.42 -16.50
N SER A 57 -10.60 -4.86 -16.38
CA SER A 57 -11.26 -5.13 -15.09
C SER A 57 -10.47 -6.11 -14.23
N ALA A 58 -10.03 -7.23 -14.81
CA ALA A 58 -9.22 -8.22 -14.12
C ALA A 58 -7.86 -7.65 -13.67
N THR A 59 -7.23 -6.83 -14.52
CA THR A 59 -5.94 -6.21 -14.23
C THR A 59 -6.05 -5.16 -13.13
N PHE A 60 -7.04 -4.27 -13.20
CA PHE A 60 -7.30 -3.28 -12.15
C PHE A 60 -7.64 -3.94 -10.82
N THR A 61 -8.45 -5.00 -10.84
CA THR A 61 -8.77 -5.80 -9.64
C THR A 61 -7.49 -6.38 -9.02
N LYS A 62 -6.61 -6.97 -9.85
CA LYS A 62 -5.33 -7.51 -9.39
C LYS A 62 -4.44 -6.42 -8.80
N TRP A 63 -4.28 -5.29 -9.46
CA TRP A 63 -3.48 -4.17 -8.95
C TRP A 63 -4.01 -3.63 -7.63
N CYS A 64 -5.34 -3.52 -7.49
CA CYS A 64 -5.96 -3.12 -6.24
C CYS A 64 -5.66 -4.12 -5.11
N ALA A 65 -5.71 -5.43 -5.40
CA ALA A 65 -5.40 -6.47 -4.42
C ALA A 65 -3.92 -6.45 -4.01
N ASP A 66 -3.01 -6.31 -4.98
CA ASP A 66 -1.56 -6.26 -4.74
C ASP A 66 -1.18 -5.02 -3.92
N ALA A 67 -1.76 -3.86 -4.25
CA ALA A 67 -1.54 -2.62 -3.52
C ALA A 67 -2.13 -2.65 -2.10
N GLN A 68 -3.30 -3.29 -1.90
CA GLN A 68 -3.85 -3.51 -0.56
C GLN A 68 -2.91 -4.40 0.27
N ARG A 69 -2.44 -5.52 -0.30
CA ARG A 69 -1.48 -6.41 0.38
C ARG A 69 -0.19 -5.67 0.75
N LEU A 70 0.32 -4.81 -0.12
CA LEU A 70 1.48 -3.97 0.18
C LEU A 70 1.20 -3.03 1.36
N ALA A 71 0.05 -2.36 1.37
CA ALA A 71 -0.35 -1.47 2.46
C ALA A 71 -0.45 -2.21 3.81
N ASP A 72 -0.97 -3.44 3.79
CA ASP A 72 -1.06 -4.29 4.99
C ASP A 72 0.34 -4.70 5.49
N HIS A 73 1.24 -5.09 4.58
CA HIS A 73 2.63 -5.42 4.93
C HIS A 73 3.37 -4.24 5.56
N LEU A 74 3.17 -3.02 5.05
CA LEU A 74 3.75 -1.80 5.61
C LEU A 74 3.21 -1.53 7.02
N GLY A 75 1.92 -1.76 7.27
CA GLY A 75 1.33 -1.66 8.60
C GLY A 75 1.95 -2.66 9.59
N VAL A 76 2.02 -3.94 9.21
CA VAL A 76 2.65 -4.99 10.02
C VAL A 76 4.12 -4.68 10.31
N ALA A 77 4.86 -4.14 9.33
CA ALA A 77 6.24 -3.73 9.54
C ALA A 77 6.34 -2.60 10.56
N ALA A 78 5.49 -1.57 10.48
CA ALA A 78 5.48 -0.46 11.43
C ALA A 78 5.20 -0.94 12.87
N ASP A 79 4.24 -1.85 13.04
CA ASP A 79 3.89 -2.40 14.35
C ASP A 79 5.05 -3.20 14.96
N ARG A 80 5.75 -4.00 14.14
CA ARG A 80 6.94 -4.76 14.56
C ARG A 80 8.08 -3.84 14.99
N TYR A 81 8.32 -2.75 14.25
CA TYR A 81 9.33 -1.76 14.64
C TYR A 81 9.00 -1.12 15.99
N GLN A 82 7.74 -0.68 16.18
CA GLN A 82 7.31 -0.08 17.44
C GLN A 82 7.44 -1.06 18.62
N GLN A 83 7.09 -2.33 18.42
CA GLN A 83 7.22 -3.34 19.47
C GLN A 83 8.70 -3.66 19.80
N GLY A 84 9.57 -3.67 18.79
CA GLY A 84 11.02 -3.79 18.98
C GLY A 84 11.58 -2.63 19.80
N ASP A 85 11.21 -1.39 19.46
CA ASP A 85 11.63 -0.19 20.19
C ASP A 85 11.15 -0.20 21.65
N HIS A 86 9.89 -0.58 21.89
CA HIS A 86 9.36 -0.68 23.25
C HIS A 86 10.08 -1.75 24.07
N THR A 87 10.39 -2.90 23.46
CA THR A 87 11.15 -3.97 24.12
C THR A 87 12.56 -3.50 24.46
N ALA A 88 13.26 -2.83 23.54
CA ALA A 88 14.59 -2.29 23.79
C ALA A 88 14.60 -1.24 24.91
N ALA A 89 13.60 -0.35 24.94
CA ALA A 89 13.45 0.66 25.99
C ALA A 89 13.22 0.05 27.39
N GLY A 90 12.57 -1.11 27.48
CA GLY A 90 12.37 -1.82 28.74
C GLY A 90 13.59 -2.60 29.26
N VAL A 91 14.58 -2.85 28.40
CA VAL A 91 15.79 -3.63 28.74
C VAL A 91 16.89 -2.75 29.35
N PHE A 92 16.93 -1.46 29.03
CA PHE A 92 17.90 -0.52 29.59
C PHE A 92 17.27 0.30 30.73
N PRO A 93 17.85 0.29 31.95
CA PRO A 93 17.33 1.11 33.04
C PRO A 93 17.41 2.60 32.66
N SER A 94 16.32 3.33 32.89
CA SER A 94 16.17 4.77 32.57
C SER A 94 17.02 5.68 33.45
N ALA A 95 17.64 5.12 34.49
CA ALA A 95 18.58 5.83 35.36
C ALA A 95 19.98 5.72 34.76
N ALA A 96 20.65 6.87 34.58
CA ALA A 96 22.08 6.90 34.30
C ALA A 96 22.80 6.02 35.34
N PRO A 97 23.73 5.12 34.93
CA PRO A 97 24.45 4.30 35.88
C PRO A 97 25.25 5.22 36.80
N THR A 98 24.81 5.36 38.05
CA THR A 98 25.57 6.04 39.08
C THR A 98 26.76 5.16 39.43
N MET A 99 27.85 5.36 38.69
CA MET A 99 29.12 4.72 38.94
C MET A 99 29.69 5.32 40.23
N HIS A 100 29.43 4.70 41.37
CA HIS A 100 30.15 5.02 42.60
C HIS A 100 31.50 4.33 42.55
N GLY A 101 32.56 5.12 42.34
CA GLY A 101 33.94 4.66 42.44
C GLY A 101 34.27 4.19 43.87
N PRO A 102 35.24 3.26 44.03
CA PRO A 102 35.63 2.75 45.34
C PRO A 102 36.20 3.88 46.21
N ARG A 103 35.87 3.84 47.51
CA ARG A 103 36.30 4.80 48.54
C ARG A 103 37.79 4.71 48.84
#